data_AF-A0AB35WA80-F1
#
_entry.id   AF-A0AB35WA80-F1
#
_cell.length_a   1.000
_cell.length_b   1.000
_cell.length_c   1.000
_cell.angle_alpha   90.00
_cell.angle_beta   90.00
_cell.angle_gamma   90.00
#
_symmetry.space_group_name_H-M   'P 1'
#
loop_
_entity.id
_entity.type
_entity.pdbx_description
1 polymer ?
#
loop_
_entity_poly.entity_id
_entity_poly.type
_entity_poly.pdbx_seq_one_letter_code
_entity_poly.pdbx_strand_id
1 'polypeptide(L)'
;MSFEFSQSPQAIWLYQYDADGVYIGSVFMTIPAGTGLPLNTTHIPCEPGKGQTGIFKNGVWEYVDDIRGTRYWNIQGTGFVISALSESLPEWAVLIEPPVVDAGYVLLFSDGQWTQVEDKTGQLYYESNGAKHVVSDAWFILPEGCTFVAPPEDKSTFVTRWNGTEWVYLKDLRGQLAWNTETRESTTIVEVGPVPDGYTLKMPGQFDEWDGSAWVKNVEAEQAYLIVQADRQKAKLLSAASEQISLLSYAVTSGQATHEETLLLANWEEYRLAVSRVNTTSTDIVWPEKP
;
A
#
# COMPACT_ATOMS: atom_id res chain seq x y z
N MET A 1 -44.47 -12.76 55.55
CA MET A 1 -44.97 -13.48 56.75
C MET A 1 -43.85 -14.40 57.23
N SER A 2 -43.50 -14.35 58.52
CA SER A 2 -42.49 -15.24 59.12
C SER A 2 -43.11 -16.59 59.46
N PHE A 3 -42.38 -17.68 59.24
CA PHE A 3 -42.81 -19.02 59.67
C PHE A 3 -42.89 -19.08 61.20
N GLU A 4 -43.99 -19.62 61.74
CA GLU A 4 -44.18 -19.80 63.18
C GLU A 4 -43.97 -21.26 63.57
N PHE A 5 -43.20 -21.50 64.63
CA PHE A 5 -42.95 -22.84 65.15
C PHE A 5 -44.23 -23.45 65.73
N SER A 6 -44.52 -24.71 65.40
CA SER A 6 -45.65 -25.44 65.95
C SER A 6 -45.23 -26.47 67.01
N GLN A 7 -46.08 -26.65 68.01
CA GLN A 7 -45.95 -27.69 69.04
C GLN A 7 -46.45 -29.07 68.57
N SER A 8 -46.99 -29.16 67.35
CA SER A 8 -47.41 -30.40 66.70
C SER A 8 -46.81 -30.51 65.30
N PRO A 9 -46.53 -31.72 64.78
CA PRO A 9 -46.04 -31.88 63.41
C PRO A 9 -46.98 -31.25 62.37
N GLN A 10 -46.43 -30.60 61.35
CA GLN A 10 -47.19 -29.94 60.29
C GLN A 10 -46.83 -30.52 58.92
N ALA A 11 -47.81 -31.01 58.17
CA ALA A 11 -47.63 -31.41 56.77
C ALA A 11 -47.92 -30.22 55.86
N ILE A 12 -46.90 -29.68 55.20
CA ILE A 12 -46.98 -28.46 54.39
C ILE A 12 -46.21 -28.60 53.09
N TRP A 13 -46.61 -27.83 52.08
CA TRP A 13 -45.81 -27.64 50.88
C TRP A 13 -44.65 -26.69 51.18
N LEU A 14 -43.45 -27.12 50.80
CA LEU A 14 -42.25 -26.31 50.82
C LEU A 14 -41.79 -26.05 49.40
N TYR A 15 -41.33 -24.82 49.16
CA TYR A 15 -40.80 -24.35 47.90
C TYR A 15 -39.30 -24.19 48.08
N GLN A 16 -38.54 -24.96 47.31
CA GLN A 16 -37.09 -25.04 47.37
C GLN A 16 -36.49 -24.02 46.41
N TYR A 17 -35.39 -23.41 46.85
CA TYR A 17 -34.57 -22.55 46.01
C TYR A 17 -33.08 -22.92 46.12
N ASP A 18 -32.28 -22.56 45.13
CA ASP A 18 -30.82 -22.77 45.15
C ASP A 18 -30.09 -21.70 45.99
N ALA A 19 -28.76 -21.70 45.94
CA ALA A 19 -27.94 -20.74 46.70
C ALA A 19 -28.17 -19.27 46.29
N ASP A 20 -28.63 -19.04 45.06
CA ASP A 20 -28.93 -17.71 44.51
C ASP A 20 -30.41 -17.33 44.67
N GLY A 21 -31.21 -18.19 45.32
CA GLY A 21 -32.63 -17.99 45.55
C GLY A 21 -33.50 -18.44 44.38
N VAL A 22 -32.95 -19.02 43.32
CA VAL A 22 -33.75 -19.46 42.16
C VAL A 22 -34.61 -20.65 42.54
N TYR A 23 -35.90 -20.59 42.22
CA TYR A 23 -36.83 -21.70 42.43
C TYR A 23 -36.39 -22.96 41.68
N ILE A 24 -36.24 -24.07 42.41
CA ILE A 24 -35.80 -25.36 41.85
C ILE A 24 -36.84 -26.48 41.98
N GLY A 25 -37.92 -26.25 42.74
CA GLY A 25 -39.02 -27.20 42.85
C GLY A 25 -39.81 -27.08 44.14
N SER A 26 -40.88 -27.87 44.24
CA SER A 26 -41.75 -27.94 45.41
C SER A 26 -41.80 -29.36 45.96
N VAL A 27 -41.78 -29.49 47.28
CA VAL A 27 -41.87 -30.78 47.98
C VAL A 27 -42.92 -30.72 49.08
N PHE A 28 -43.70 -31.79 49.21
CA PHE A 28 -44.63 -31.96 50.32
C PHE A 28 -43.91 -32.69 51.46
N MET A 29 -43.86 -32.07 52.64
CA MET A 29 -43.06 -32.55 53.79
C MET A 29 -43.81 -32.38 55.10
N THR A 30 -43.56 -33.30 56.05
CA THR A 30 -43.95 -33.14 57.45
C THR A 30 -42.81 -32.53 58.26
N ILE A 31 -43.05 -31.34 58.82
CA ILE A 31 -42.14 -30.64 59.74
C ILE A 31 -42.41 -31.13 61.17
N PRO A 32 -41.42 -31.71 61.87
CA PRO A 32 -41.58 -32.13 63.27
C PRO A 32 -41.90 -30.96 64.20
N ALA A 33 -42.61 -31.26 65.30
CA ALA A 33 -42.90 -30.28 66.35
C ALA A 33 -41.61 -29.63 66.89
N GLY A 34 -41.63 -28.30 67.06
CA GLY A 34 -40.50 -27.52 67.60
C GLY A 34 -39.32 -27.31 66.63
N THR A 35 -39.45 -27.66 65.35
CA THR A 35 -38.37 -27.49 64.35
C THR A 35 -38.68 -26.39 63.33
N GLY A 36 -37.63 -25.81 62.76
CA GLY A 36 -37.73 -24.79 61.71
C GLY A 36 -37.79 -25.40 60.31
N LEU A 37 -38.00 -24.55 59.31
CA LEU A 37 -37.94 -24.98 57.91
C LEU A 37 -36.53 -25.47 57.54
N PRO A 38 -36.41 -26.50 56.69
CA PRO A 38 -35.13 -26.88 56.09
C PRO A 38 -34.44 -25.71 55.40
N LEU A 39 -33.11 -25.77 55.31
CA LEU A 39 -32.32 -24.75 54.62
C LEU A 39 -32.77 -24.60 53.16
N ASN A 40 -32.78 -23.36 52.68
CA ASN A 40 -33.21 -22.97 51.33
C ASN A 40 -34.64 -23.42 50.96
N THR A 41 -35.56 -23.33 51.93
CA THR A 41 -36.98 -23.58 51.71
C THR A 41 -37.84 -22.47 52.29
N THR A 42 -39.00 -22.25 51.66
CA THR A 42 -40.04 -21.36 52.17
C THR A 42 -41.41 -22.04 52.10
N HIS A 43 -42.31 -21.66 53.00
CA HIS A 43 -43.72 -22.07 52.97
C HIS A 43 -44.57 -21.15 52.08
N ILE A 44 -43.98 -20.06 51.56
CA ILE A 44 -44.64 -19.11 50.66
C ILE A 44 -44.64 -19.72 49.24
N PRO A 45 -45.81 -19.86 48.60
CA PRO A 45 -45.89 -20.45 47.27
C PRO A 45 -45.17 -19.62 46.20
N CYS A 46 -44.41 -20.31 45.34
CA CYS A 46 -43.85 -19.73 44.13
C CYS A 46 -44.86 -19.91 42.99
N GLU A 47 -45.40 -18.80 42.50
CA GLU A 47 -46.48 -18.76 41.50
C GLU A 47 -46.05 -17.91 40.29
N PRO A 48 -45.04 -18.35 39.52
CA PRO A 48 -44.57 -17.59 38.36
C PRO A 48 -45.61 -17.57 37.24
N GLY A 49 -45.59 -16.48 36.46
CA GLY A 49 -46.34 -16.40 35.20
C GLY A 49 -45.83 -17.40 34.15
N LYS A 50 -46.57 -17.54 33.05
CA LYS A 50 -46.14 -18.40 31.93
C LYS A 50 -44.80 -17.91 31.38
N GLY A 51 -43.79 -18.79 31.39
CA GLY A 51 -42.44 -18.46 30.91
C GLY A 51 -41.60 -17.67 31.91
N GLN A 52 -41.97 -17.67 33.20
CA GLN A 52 -41.23 -17.03 34.27
C GLN A 52 -40.74 -18.06 35.30
N THR A 53 -39.78 -17.64 36.12
CA THR A 53 -39.36 -18.34 37.34
C THR A 53 -39.28 -17.37 38.51
N GLY A 54 -39.32 -17.89 39.73
CA GLY A 54 -39.17 -17.11 40.95
C GLY A 54 -37.73 -17.09 41.46
N ILE A 55 -37.31 -15.94 41.99
CA ILE A 55 -36.09 -15.78 42.81
C ILE A 55 -36.53 -15.33 44.21
N PHE A 56 -36.20 -16.11 45.23
CA PHE A 56 -36.55 -15.82 46.61
C PHE A 56 -35.52 -14.88 47.25
N LYS A 57 -35.92 -13.63 47.49
CA LYS A 57 -35.08 -12.60 48.13
C LYS A 57 -35.85 -11.91 49.24
N ASN A 58 -35.19 -11.62 50.35
CA ASN A 58 -35.75 -10.84 51.46
C ASN A 58 -37.12 -11.34 51.97
N GLY A 59 -37.37 -12.66 51.90
CA GLY A 59 -38.63 -13.26 52.36
C GLY A 59 -39.80 -13.14 51.38
N VAL A 60 -39.56 -12.75 50.12
CA VAL A 60 -40.56 -12.63 49.06
C VAL A 60 -40.06 -13.26 47.75
N TRP A 61 -40.99 -13.70 46.89
CA TRP A 61 -40.68 -14.14 45.54
C TRP A 61 -40.66 -12.94 44.59
N GLU A 62 -39.54 -12.75 43.89
CA GLU A 62 -39.41 -11.87 42.74
C GLU A 62 -39.52 -12.72 41.47
N TYR A 63 -40.38 -12.36 40.53
CA TYR A 63 -40.57 -13.12 39.29
C TYR A 63 -39.78 -12.49 38.15
N VAL A 64 -39.06 -13.33 37.42
CA VAL A 64 -38.27 -12.93 36.25
C VAL A 64 -38.60 -13.82 35.06
N ASP A 65 -38.42 -13.30 33.85
CA ASP A 65 -38.60 -14.08 32.64
C ASP A 65 -37.55 -15.19 32.56
N ASP A 66 -38.03 -16.40 32.29
CA ASP A 66 -37.19 -17.59 32.17
C ASP A 66 -36.97 -17.92 30.71
N ILE A 67 -35.89 -17.36 30.17
CA ILE A 67 -35.46 -17.59 28.79
C ILE A 67 -34.54 -18.83 28.65
N ARG A 68 -34.38 -19.64 29.70
CA ARG A 68 -33.59 -20.89 29.61
C ARG A 68 -34.19 -21.83 28.56
N GLY A 69 -33.31 -22.54 27.85
CA GLY A 69 -33.68 -23.39 26.71
C GLY A 69 -33.89 -22.62 25.40
N THR A 70 -33.89 -21.27 25.42
CA THR A 70 -33.94 -20.48 24.19
C THR A 70 -32.69 -20.72 23.35
N ARG A 71 -32.89 -21.05 22.08
CA ARG A 71 -31.83 -21.20 21.09
C ARG A 71 -31.52 -19.86 20.46
N TYR A 72 -30.24 -19.59 20.26
CA TYR A 72 -29.77 -18.41 19.54
C TYR A 72 -28.49 -18.77 18.80
N TRP A 73 -28.10 -17.95 17.83
CA TRP A 73 -26.93 -18.18 17.00
C TRP A 73 -26.02 -16.96 17.01
N ASN A 74 -24.74 -17.16 16.69
CA ASN A 74 -23.89 -16.03 16.28
C ASN A 74 -24.14 -15.72 14.78
N ILE A 75 -23.50 -14.68 14.27
CA ILE A 75 -23.61 -14.27 12.87
C ILE A 75 -23.08 -15.29 11.85
N GLN A 76 -22.42 -16.36 12.29
CA GLN A 76 -21.86 -17.42 11.44
C GLN A 76 -22.73 -18.68 11.45
N GLY A 77 -23.86 -18.67 12.17
CA GLY A 77 -24.75 -19.83 12.29
C GLY A 77 -24.35 -20.84 13.36
N THR A 78 -23.36 -20.54 14.22
CA THR A 78 -23.03 -21.37 15.38
C THR A 78 -24.14 -21.24 16.42
N GLY A 79 -24.77 -22.36 16.77
CA GLY A 79 -25.89 -22.40 17.71
C GLY A 79 -25.45 -22.47 19.18
N PHE A 80 -26.24 -21.79 20.02
CA PHE A 80 -26.09 -21.71 21.46
C PHE A 80 -27.46 -21.92 22.12
N VAL A 81 -27.46 -22.29 23.40
CA VAL A 81 -28.66 -22.45 24.21
C VAL A 81 -28.44 -21.78 25.55
N ILE A 82 -29.42 -20.99 26.00
CA ILE A 82 -29.38 -20.40 27.34
C ILE A 82 -29.55 -21.52 28.37
N SER A 83 -28.50 -21.77 29.16
CA SER A 83 -28.45 -22.84 30.16
C SER A 83 -28.64 -22.36 31.61
N ALA A 84 -28.46 -21.06 31.85
CA ALA A 84 -28.59 -20.43 33.17
C ALA A 84 -29.61 -19.30 33.12
N LEU A 85 -30.10 -18.90 34.30
CA LEU A 85 -31.04 -17.78 34.39
C LEU A 85 -30.34 -16.52 33.90
N SER A 86 -30.92 -15.87 32.89
CA SER A 86 -30.38 -14.65 32.27
C SER A 86 -31.51 -13.67 32.07
N GLU A 87 -31.23 -12.39 32.34
CA GLU A 87 -32.22 -11.31 32.16
C GLU A 87 -32.38 -10.91 30.68
N SER A 88 -31.43 -11.27 29.81
CA SER A 88 -31.47 -10.95 28.39
C SER A 88 -30.60 -11.86 27.54
N LEU A 89 -30.81 -11.79 26.22
CA LEU A 89 -29.91 -12.37 25.22
C LEU A 89 -28.70 -11.45 25.00
N PRO A 90 -27.53 -12.00 24.62
CA PRO A 90 -26.42 -11.18 24.15
C PRO A 90 -26.83 -10.27 22.99
N GLU A 91 -26.25 -9.06 22.90
CA GLU A 91 -26.58 -8.11 21.82
C GLU A 91 -26.31 -8.65 20.42
N TRP A 92 -25.33 -9.55 20.28
CA TRP A 92 -24.97 -10.21 19.03
C TRP A 92 -25.85 -11.44 18.70
N ALA A 93 -26.78 -11.81 19.58
CA ALA A 93 -27.56 -13.03 19.44
C ALA A 93 -28.56 -12.90 18.28
N VAL A 94 -28.43 -13.83 17.33
CA VAL A 94 -29.39 -14.00 16.23
C VAL A 94 -30.45 -15.00 16.70
N LEU A 95 -31.73 -14.63 16.59
CA LEU A 95 -32.86 -15.51 16.92
C LEU A 95 -33.51 -16.16 15.70
N ILE A 96 -33.09 -15.75 14.51
CA ILE A 96 -33.55 -16.32 13.24
C ILE A 96 -32.76 -17.60 13.01
N GLU A 97 -33.46 -18.72 12.87
CA GLU A 97 -32.83 -20.01 12.61
C GLU A 97 -32.04 -19.97 11.28
N PRO A 98 -30.77 -20.40 11.27
CA PRO A 98 -29.96 -20.45 10.06
C PRO A 98 -30.54 -21.46 9.06
N PRO A 99 -30.55 -21.14 7.75
CA PRO A 99 -30.98 -22.08 6.73
C PRO A 99 -29.95 -23.22 6.57
N VAL A 100 -30.35 -24.26 5.83
CA VAL A 100 -29.41 -25.31 5.40
C VAL A 100 -28.40 -24.69 4.43
N VAL A 101 -27.12 -24.99 4.65
CA VAL A 101 -26.02 -24.45 3.84
C VAL A 101 -25.74 -25.37 2.66
N ASP A 102 -25.61 -24.79 1.48
CA ASP A 102 -25.22 -25.50 0.27
C ASP A 102 -23.74 -25.92 0.34
N ALA A 103 -23.39 -27.00 -0.38
CA ALA A 103 -22.02 -27.48 -0.41
C ALA A 103 -21.08 -26.42 -1.00
N GLY A 104 -20.03 -26.06 -0.26
CA GLY A 104 -19.08 -25.02 -0.66
C GLY A 104 -19.48 -23.60 -0.27
N TYR A 105 -20.49 -23.43 0.59
CA TYR A 105 -20.91 -22.14 1.12
C TYR A 105 -20.80 -22.11 2.65
N VAL A 106 -20.76 -20.89 3.21
CA VAL A 106 -20.90 -20.60 4.65
C VAL A 106 -21.99 -19.56 4.87
N LEU A 107 -22.48 -19.45 6.11
CA LEU A 107 -23.52 -18.50 6.47
C LEU A 107 -22.94 -17.22 7.06
N LEU A 108 -23.51 -16.10 6.66
CA LEU A 108 -23.30 -14.82 7.31
C LEU A 108 -24.65 -14.15 7.57
N PHE A 109 -24.88 -13.74 8.81
CA PHE A 109 -26.04 -12.94 9.20
C PHE A 109 -25.68 -11.46 9.17
N SER A 110 -26.39 -10.71 8.33
CA SER A 110 -26.20 -9.27 8.15
C SER A 110 -27.54 -8.63 7.77
N ASP A 111 -27.78 -7.40 8.21
CA ASP A 111 -29.00 -6.63 7.87
C ASP A 111 -30.31 -7.41 8.15
N GLY A 112 -30.30 -8.23 9.21
CA GLY A 112 -31.46 -9.01 9.64
C GLY A 112 -31.75 -10.25 8.80
N GLN A 113 -30.86 -10.66 7.89
CA GLN A 113 -31.06 -11.82 7.01
C GLN A 113 -29.82 -12.71 6.95
N TRP A 114 -30.07 -14.01 6.75
CA TRP A 114 -29.03 -14.99 6.45
C TRP A 114 -28.67 -14.94 4.97
N THR A 115 -27.38 -14.82 4.67
CA THR A 115 -26.83 -14.91 3.33
C THR A 115 -25.86 -16.08 3.27
N GLN A 116 -25.89 -16.82 2.16
CA GLN A 116 -24.87 -17.82 1.85
C GLN A 116 -23.72 -17.14 1.09
N VAL A 117 -22.51 -17.27 1.61
CA VAL A 117 -21.27 -16.76 1.01
C VAL A 117 -20.45 -17.96 0.53
N GLU A 118 -19.96 -17.90 -0.70
CA GLU A 118 -19.12 -18.97 -1.25
C GLU A 118 -17.82 -19.10 -0.44
N ASP A 119 -17.53 -20.30 0.06
CA ASP A 119 -16.28 -20.58 0.78
C ASP A 119 -15.13 -20.67 -0.22
N LYS A 120 -14.34 -19.60 -0.28
CA LYS A 120 -13.15 -19.51 -1.12
C LYS A 120 -11.86 -19.87 -0.38
N THR A 121 -11.93 -20.47 0.81
CA THR A 121 -10.74 -20.83 1.60
C THR A 121 -9.76 -21.66 0.78
N GLY A 122 -8.49 -21.25 0.78
CA GLY A 122 -7.46 -21.90 -0.02
C GLY A 122 -7.40 -21.48 -1.49
N GLN A 123 -8.40 -20.74 -2.00
CA GLN A 123 -8.34 -20.14 -3.33
C GLN A 123 -7.28 -19.02 -3.37
N LEU A 124 -6.64 -18.84 -4.53
CA LEU A 124 -5.73 -17.73 -4.77
C LEU A 124 -6.49 -16.45 -5.11
N TYR A 125 -6.00 -15.33 -4.59
CA TYR A 125 -6.32 -14.00 -5.08
C TYR A 125 -5.04 -13.22 -5.33
N TYR A 126 -5.16 -12.15 -6.11
CA TYR A 126 -4.03 -11.40 -6.63
C TYR A 126 -4.21 -9.91 -6.34
N GLU A 127 -3.15 -9.25 -5.90
CA GLU A 127 -3.05 -7.79 -5.86
C GLU A 127 -2.95 -7.20 -7.27
N SER A 128 -3.10 -5.89 -7.38
CA SER A 128 -3.04 -5.19 -8.67
C SER A 128 -1.71 -5.33 -9.41
N ASN A 129 -0.62 -5.65 -8.72
CA ASN A 129 0.72 -5.87 -9.27
C ASN A 129 1.00 -7.36 -9.64
N GLY A 130 0.03 -8.26 -9.41
CA GLY A 130 0.20 -9.71 -9.62
C GLY A 130 0.70 -10.49 -8.40
N ALA A 131 0.94 -9.84 -7.25
CA ALA A 131 1.32 -10.53 -6.02
C ALA A 131 0.20 -11.48 -5.58
N LYS A 132 0.56 -12.72 -5.31
CA LYS A 132 -0.37 -13.81 -5.01
C LYS A 132 -0.57 -13.98 -3.51
N HIS A 133 -1.79 -14.25 -3.12
CA HIS A 133 -2.21 -14.52 -1.74
C HIS A 133 -3.20 -15.68 -1.70
N VAL A 134 -3.39 -16.26 -0.52
CA VAL A 134 -4.33 -17.35 -0.28
C VAL A 134 -5.43 -16.84 0.64
N VAL A 135 -6.68 -17.17 0.33
CA VAL A 135 -7.82 -16.90 1.20
C VAL A 135 -7.66 -17.68 2.52
N SER A 136 -7.62 -16.97 3.64
CA SER A 136 -7.33 -17.51 4.98
C SER A 136 -8.51 -18.17 5.67
N ASP A 137 -9.73 -17.72 5.36
CA ASP A 137 -10.94 -18.11 6.07
C ASP A 137 -12.18 -17.99 5.17
N ALA A 138 -13.25 -18.66 5.57
CA ALA A 138 -14.45 -18.81 4.75
C ALA A 138 -15.30 -17.53 4.64
N TRP A 139 -15.10 -16.56 5.52
CA TRP A 139 -15.81 -15.26 5.50
C TRP A 139 -14.95 -14.14 4.93
N PHE A 140 -13.89 -14.50 4.20
CA PHE A 140 -12.94 -13.56 3.65
C PHE A 140 -13.60 -12.57 2.69
N ILE A 141 -13.36 -11.30 2.94
CA ILE A 141 -13.75 -10.21 2.06
C ILE A 141 -12.54 -9.86 1.20
N LEU A 142 -12.70 -9.94 -0.12
CA LEU A 142 -11.65 -9.55 -1.05
C LEU A 142 -11.27 -8.07 -0.84
N PRO A 143 -10.01 -7.76 -0.53
CA PRO A 143 -9.58 -6.38 -0.36
C PRO A 143 -9.77 -5.56 -1.63
N GLU A 144 -9.97 -4.25 -1.47
CA GLU A 144 -10.10 -3.33 -2.60
C GLU A 144 -8.87 -3.41 -3.53
N GLY A 145 -9.11 -3.39 -4.85
CA GLY A 145 -8.06 -3.49 -5.86
C GLY A 145 -7.48 -4.89 -6.09
N CYS A 146 -7.93 -5.90 -5.34
CA CYS A 146 -7.57 -7.31 -5.58
C CYS A 146 -8.55 -8.01 -6.54
N THR A 147 -8.15 -9.18 -7.04
CA THR A 147 -8.99 -10.00 -7.93
C THR A 147 -8.75 -11.49 -7.73
N PHE A 148 -9.78 -12.31 -7.94
CA PHE A 148 -9.64 -13.77 -8.06
C PHE A 148 -9.20 -14.22 -9.45
N VAL A 149 -9.11 -13.30 -10.42
CA VAL A 149 -8.68 -13.58 -11.79
C VAL A 149 -7.17 -13.63 -11.82
N ALA A 150 -6.60 -14.77 -12.21
CA ALA A 150 -5.16 -14.92 -12.36
C ALA A 150 -4.59 -13.95 -13.42
N PRO A 151 -3.39 -13.39 -13.19
CA PRO A 151 -2.71 -12.60 -14.21
C PRO A 151 -2.46 -13.44 -15.46
N PRO A 152 -2.48 -12.83 -16.65
CA PRO A 152 -2.24 -13.53 -17.90
C PRO A 152 -0.76 -13.93 -18.02
N GLU A 153 -0.42 -14.72 -19.04
CA GLU A 153 0.94 -15.19 -19.25
C GLU A 153 1.96 -14.05 -19.35
N ASP A 154 3.16 -14.30 -18.83
CA ASP A 154 4.26 -13.35 -18.87
C ASP A 154 4.65 -13.03 -20.32
N LYS A 155 4.85 -11.74 -20.59
CA LYS A 155 5.37 -11.25 -21.88
C LYS A 155 6.68 -10.51 -21.63
N SER A 156 7.71 -10.89 -22.38
CA SER A 156 9.03 -10.22 -22.29
C SER A 156 8.88 -8.71 -22.50
N THR A 157 9.51 -7.91 -21.64
CA THR A 157 9.45 -6.43 -21.61
C THR A 157 8.09 -5.82 -21.23
N PHE A 158 7.13 -6.62 -20.76
CA PHE A 158 5.87 -6.13 -20.22
C PHE A 158 5.66 -6.63 -18.80
N VAL A 159 4.88 -5.85 -18.04
CA VAL A 159 4.35 -6.23 -16.74
C VAL A 159 2.82 -6.13 -16.78
N THR A 160 2.16 -6.99 -16.02
CA THR A 160 0.70 -7.02 -15.93
C THR A 160 0.22 -6.19 -14.75
N ARG A 161 -0.82 -5.38 -14.96
CA ARG A 161 -1.48 -4.61 -13.89
C ARG A 161 -2.98 -4.81 -13.93
N TRP A 162 -3.60 -5.03 -12.78
CA TRP A 162 -5.06 -5.04 -12.67
C TRP A 162 -5.59 -3.60 -12.70
N ASN A 163 -6.58 -3.32 -13.55
CA ASN A 163 -7.21 -1.99 -13.63
C ASN A 163 -8.57 -1.90 -12.90
N GLY A 164 -8.95 -2.94 -12.16
CA GLY A 164 -10.26 -3.07 -11.51
C GLY A 164 -11.25 -3.95 -12.29
N THR A 165 -11.03 -4.13 -13.59
CA THR A 165 -11.91 -4.94 -14.47
C THR A 165 -11.15 -6.07 -15.17
N GLU A 166 -9.95 -5.80 -15.65
CA GLU A 166 -9.12 -6.74 -16.39
C GLU A 166 -7.61 -6.51 -16.14
N TRP A 167 -6.81 -7.49 -16.55
CA TRP A 167 -5.35 -7.39 -16.57
C TRP A 167 -4.89 -6.69 -17.84
N VAL A 168 -4.12 -5.60 -17.66
CA VAL A 168 -3.50 -4.87 -18.78
C VAL A 168 -2.00 -5.12 -18.83
N TYR A 169 -1.46 -5.24 -20.04
CA TYR A 169 -0.02 -5.27 -20.26
C TYR A 169 0.53 -3.84 -20.37
N LEU A 170 1.49 -3.52 -19.51
CA LEU A 170 2.21 -2.26 -19.53
C LEU A 170 3.66 -2.54 -19.94
N LYS A 171 4.17 -1.75 -20.88
CA LYS A 171 5.58 -1.87 -21.27
C LYS A 171 6.45 -1.54 -20.06
N ASP A 172 7.39 -2.43 -19.74
CA ASP A 172 8.33 -2.23 -18.66
C ASP A 172 9.47 -1.33 -19.15
N LEU A 173 9.41 -0.07 -18.71
CA LEU A 173 10.43 0.93 -19.00
C LEU A 173 11.46 1.04 -17.88
N ARG A 174 11.30 0.28 -16.78
CA ARG A 174 12.21 0.35 -15.64
C ARG A 174 13.64 -0.01 -16.05
N GLY A 175 14.60 0.68 -15.45
CA GLY A 175 16.03 0.54 -15.77
C GLY A 175 16.46 1.24 -17.06
N GLN A 176 15.53 1.72 -17.89
CA GLN A 176 15.87 2.56 -19.04
C GLN A 176 16.16 4.00 -18.59
N LEU A 177 17.02 4.68 -19.35
CA LEU A 177 17.27 6.10 -19.15
C LEU A 177 16.14 6.92 -19.80
N ALA A 178 15.74 7.97 -19.12
CA ALA A 178 14.88 9.02 -19.64
C ALA A 178 15.60 10.36 -19.47
N TRP A 179 15.43 11.28 -20.43
CA TRP A 179 16.11 12.56 -20.47
C TRP A 179 15.12 13.69 -20.23
N ASN A 180 15.45 14.59 -19.32
CA ASN A 180 14.66 15.77 -19.02
C ASN A 180 14.63 16.69 -20.24
N THR A 181 13.45 17.08 -20.70
CA THR A 181 13.26 17.86 -21.92
C THR A 181 13.75 19.31 -21.81
N GLU A 182 13.98 19.81 -20.59
CA GLU A 182 14.48 21.16 -20.31
C GLU A 182 15.99 21.16 -20.03
N THR A 183 16.46 20.28 -19.14
CA THR A 183 17.85 20.29 -18.65
C THR A 183 18.78 19.38 -19.44
N ARG A 184 18.24 18.40 -20.18
CA ARG A 184 18.97 17.31 -20.87
C ARG A 184 19.62 16.29 -19.92
N GLU A 185 19.41 16.42 -18.62
CA GLU A 185 19.91 15.47 -17.63
C GLU A 185 19.14 14.15 -17.72
N SER A 186 19.85 13.04 -17.55
CA SER A 186 19.26 11.71 -17.58
C SER A 186 18.86 11.25 -16.17
N THR A 187 17.76 10.52 -16.08
CA THR A 187 17.35 9.76 -14.90
C THR A 187 17.00 8.32 -15.29
N THR A 188 17.11 7.39 -14.35
CA THR A 188 16.68 6.01 -14.55
C THR A 188 15.21 5.87 -14.17
N ILE A 189 14.40 5.28 -15.05
CA ILE A 189 13.00 4.97 -14.74
C ILE A 189 12.98 3.84 -13.70
N VAL A 190 12.30 4.06 -12.58
CA VAL A 190 12.18 3.06 -11.48
C VAL A 190 10.76 2.54 -11.31
N GLU A 191 9.76 3.29 -11.78
CA GLU A 191 8.35 2.93 -11.66
C GLU A 191 7.80 2.29 -12.93
N VAL A 192 6.79 1.44 -12.77
CA VAL A 192 6.03 0.87 -13.88
C VAL A 192 5.04 1.91 -14.38
N GLY A 193 5.08 2.24 -15.66
CA GLY A 193 4.14 3.18 -16.25
C GLY A 193 4.65 3.86 -17.50
N PRO A 194 3.99 4.96 -17.92
CA PRO A 194 4.50 5.80 -18.98
C PRO A 194 5.80 6.49 -18.56
N VAL A 195 6.48 7.09 -19.54
CA VAL A 195 7.62 7.98 -19.25
C VAL A 195 7.11 9.14 -18.38
N PRO A 196 7.83 9.54 -17.31
CA PRO A 196 7.44 10.67 -16.48
C PRO A 196 7.25 11.97 -17.27
N ASP A 197 6.34 12.83 -16.80
CA ASP A 197 6.11 14.12 -17.44
C ASP A 197 7.39 14.99 -17.44
N GLY A 198 7.64 15.66 -18.55
CA GLY A 198 8.89 16.43 -18.76
C GLY A 198 10.11 15.57 -19.11
N TYR A 199 9.91 14.26 -19.36
CA TYR A 199 10.97 13.36 -19.81
C TYR A 199 10.63 12.71 -21.16
N THR A 200 11.68 12.31 -21.87
CA THR A 200 11.60 11.56 -23.12
C THR A 200 12.57 10.39 -23.10
N LEU A 201 12.33 9.33 -23.87
CA LEU A 201 13.31 8.25 -24.10
C LEU A 201 14.30 8.57 -25.24
N LYS A 202 14.19 9.76 -25.84
CA LYS A 202 15.11 10.21 -26.88
C LYS A 202 16.32 10.85 -26.21
N MET A 203 17.51 10.39 -26.56
CA MET A 203 18.76 10.99 -26.08
C MET A 203 19.01 12.34 -26.77
N PRO A 204 19.31 13.43 -26.04
CA PRO A 204 19.66 14.71 -26.62
C PRO A 204 21.09 14.70 -27.19
N GLY A 205 21.28 15.41 -28.30
CA GLY A 205 22.59 15.86 -28.75
C GLY A 205 23.14 17.02 -27.91
N GLN A 206 24.43 17.30 -28.08
CA GLN A 206 25.16 18.32 -27.30
C GLN A 206 24.54 19.72 -27.40
N PHE A 207 24.01 20.07 -28.56
CA PHE A 207 23.42 21.37 -28.87
C PHE A 207 21.93 21.28 -29.13
N ASP A 208 21.28 20.16 -28.78
CA ASP A 208 19.86 19.99 -29.04
C ASP A 208 19.01 20.73 -28.02
N GLU A 209 17.86 21.21 -28.49
CA GLU A 209 16.78 21.80 -27.71
C GLU A 209 15.48 21.06 -28.01
N TRP A 210 14.58 20.98 -27.03
CA TRP A 210 13.31 20.28 -27.17
C TRP A 210 12.27 21.19 -27.82
N ASP A 211 11.67 20.74 -28.93
CA ASP A 211 10.64 21.50 -29.66
C ASP A 211 9.19 21.22 -29.19
N GLY A 212 9.04 20.41 -28.13
CA GLY A 212 7.76 19.87 -27.66
C GLY A 212 7.51 18.41 -28.06
N SER A 213 8.26 17.88 -29.03
CA SER A 213 8.07 16.53 -29.57
C SER A 213 9.37 15.77 -29.88
N ALA A 214 10.44 16.48 -30.22
CA ALA A 214 11.73 15.95 -30.60
C ALA A 214 12.88 16.89 -30.19
N TRP A 215 14.07 16.32 -30.12
CA TRP A 215 15.31 17.07 -30.00
C TRP A 215 15.65 17.66 -31.37
N VAL A 216 15.81 18.98 -31.41
CA VAL A 216 16.19 19.74 -32.60
C VAL A 216 17.50 20.45 -32.32
N LYS A 217 18.48 20.28 -33.20
CA LYS A 217 19.80 20.89 -33.04
C LYS A 217 19.70 22.43 -33.10
N ASN A 218 20.18 23.11 -32.05
CA ASN A 218 20.40 24.54 -32.05
C ASN A 218 21.71 24.86 -32.80
N VAL A 219 21.56 25.23 -34.07
CA VAL A 219 22.68 25.57 -34.97
C VAL A 219 23.43 26.81 -34.49
N GLU A 220 22.74 27.78 -33.89
CA GLU A 220 23.36 29.01 -33.38
C GLU A 220 24.29 28.71 -32.20
N ALA A 221 23.84 27.85 -31.28
CA ALA A 221 24.64 27.41 -30.14
C ALA A 221 25.86 26.58 -30.58
N GLU A 222 25.70 25.69 -31.56
CA GLU A 222 26.81 24.92 -32.15
C GLU A 222 27.82 25.86 -32.83
N GLN A 223 27.35 26.81 -33.63
CA GLN A 223 28.21 27.78 -34.32
C GLN A 223 28.96 28.67 -33.32
N ALA A 224 28.28 29.19 -32.30
CA ALA A 224 28.92 29.97 -31.23
C ALA A 224 30.02 29.17 -30.51
N TYR A 225 29.76 27.89 -30.22
CA TYR A 225 30.77 27.00 -29.64
C TYR A 225 31.99 26.82 -30.54
N LEU A 226 31.79 26.58 -31.84
CA LEU A 226 32.87 26.41 -32.81
C LEU A 226 33.72 27.68 -32.95
N ILE A 227 33.09 28.86 -32.95
CA ILE A 227 33.80 30.15 -32.98
C ILE A 227 34.71 30.29 -31.76
N VAL A 228 34.20 29.97 -30.55
CA VAL A 228 35.01 30.03 -29.33
C VAL A 228 36.18 29.05 -29.38
N GLN A 229 36.00 27.85 -29.95
CA GLN A 229 37.11 26.91 -30.15
C GLN A 229 38.14 27.45 -31.15
N ALA A 230 37.69 28.04 -32.25
CA ALA A 230 38.55 28.66 -33.26
C ALA A 230 39.34 29.84 -32.70
N ASP A 231 38.72 30.71 -31.90
CA ASP A 231 39.38 31.84 -31.23
C ASP A 231 40.45 31.36 -30.23
N ARG A 232 40.15 30.32 -29.45
CA ARG A 232 41.15 29.70 -28.55
C ARG A 232 42.33 29.14 -29.31
N GLN A 233 42.09 28.48 -30.45
CA GLN A 233 43.14 27.95 -31.31
C GLN A 233 43.98 29.09 -31.91
N LYS A 234 43.34 30.15 -32.42
CA LYS A 234 44.02 31.35 -32.93
C LYS A 234 44.95 31.95 -31.87
N ALA A 235 44.44 32.15 -30.66
CA ALA A 235 45.22 32.68 -29.54
C ALA A 235 46.43 31.79 -29.22
N LYS A 236 46.24 30.47 -29.20
CA LYS A 236 47.34 29.50 -28.98
C LYS A 236 48.43 29.58 -30.05
N LEU A 237 48.04 29.67 -31.32
CA LEU A 237 48.99 29.79 -32.43
C LEU A 237 49.73 31.12 -32.42
N LEU A 238 49.05 32.22 -32.10
CA LEU A 238 49.66 33.55 -31.96
C LEU A 238 50.65 33.61 -30.78
N SER A 239 50.34 32.98 -29.65
CA SER A 239 51.26 32.86 -28.51
C SER A 239 52.52 32.11 -28.91
N ALA A 240 52.37 30.92 -29.48
CA ALA A 240 53.49 30.10 -29.92
C ALA A 240 54.37 30.82 -30.96
N ALA A 241 53.76 31.51 -31.94
CA ALA A 241 54.51 32.32 -32.90
C ALA A 241 55.25 33.48 -32.23
N SER A 242 54.62 34.15 -31.27
CA SER A 242 55.23 35.28 -30.55
C SER A 242 56.41 34.84 -29.68
N GLU A 243 56.35 33.65 -29.10
CA GLU A 243 57.48 33.04 -28.38
C GLU A 243 58.67 32.77 -29.31
N GLN A 244 58.44 32.17 -30.49
CA GLN A 244 59.51 31.93 -31.48
C GLN A 244 60.12 33.25 -31.98
N ILE A 245 59.28 34.22 -32.32
CA ILE A 245 59.72 35.56 -32.75
C ILE A 245 60.55 36.22 -31.66
N SER A 246 60.16 36.11 -30.39
CA SER A 246 60.91 36.73 -29.28
C SER A 246 62.32 36.14 -29.16
N LEU A 247 62.46 34.81 -29.28
CA LEU A 247 63.75 34.12 -29.23
C LEU A 247 64.65 34.52 -30.42
N LEU A 248 64.11 34.46 -31.64
CA LEU A 248 64.85 34.77 -32.86
C LEU A 248 65.21 36.27 -32.93
N SER A 249 64.29 37.15 -32.54
CA SER A 249 64.53 38.59 -32.45
C SER A 249 65.63 38.92 -31.45
N TYR A 250 65.72 38.20 -30.34
CA TYR A 250 66.82 38.35 -29.39
C TYR A 250 68.16 37.96 -30.02
N ALA A 251 68.25 36.82 -30.71
CA ALA A 251 69.47 36.38 -31.41
C ALA A 251 69.92 37.38 -32.49
N VAL A 252 68.97 37.97 -33.23
CA VAL A 252 69.26 39.01 -34.22
C VAL A 252 69.77 40.28 -33.54
N THR A 253 69.10 40.73 -32.47
CA THR A 253 69.46 41.96 -31.77
C THR A 253 70.79 41.85 -31.02
N SER A 254 71.13 40.65 -30.52
CA SER A 254 72.42 40.37 -29.89
C SER A 254 73.57 40.22 -30.90
N GLY A 255 73.28 40.24 -32.20
CA GLY A 255 74.27 40.07 -33.28
C GLY A 255 74.79 38.64 -33.41
N GLN A 256 74.10 37.65 -32.85
CA GLN A 256 74.50 36.24 -32.82
C GLN A 256 73.71 35.35 -33.77
N ALA A 257 72.66 35.88 -34.41
CA ALA A 257 71.83 35.12 -35.34
C ALA A 257 72.59 34.67 -36.59
N THR A 258 72.32 33.43 -36.99
CA THR A 258 72.69 32.88 -38.30
C THR A 258 71.84 33.45 -39.43
N HIS A 259 72.28 33.24 -40.67
CA HIS A 259 71.48 33.62 -41.84
C HIS A 259 70.13 32.87 -41.87
N GLU A 260 70.12 31.59 -41.49
CA GLU A 260 68.91 30.77 -41.40
C GLU A 260 67.94 31.29 -40.34
N GLU A 261 68.42 31.67 -39.15
CA GLU A 261 67.58 32.26 -38.08
C GLU A 261 66.97 33.61 -38.49
N THR A 262 67.70 34.39 -39.30
CA THR A 262 67.19 35.66 -39.84
C THR A 262 66.05 35.42 -40.85
N LEU A 263 66.16 34.40 -41.70
CA LEU A 263 65.10 33.99 -42.62
C LEU A 263 63.90 33.38 -41.87
N LEU A 264 64.16 32.54 -40.87
CA LEU A 264 63.12 31.96 -40.01
C LEU A 264 62.36 33.04 -39.25
N LEU A 265 63.04 34.08 -38.74
CA LEU A 265 62.38 35.22 -38.08
C LEU A 265 61.35 35.88 -39.01
N ALA A 266 61.74 36.18 -40.25
CA ALA A 266 60.84 36.77 -41.25
C ALA A 266 59.64 35.85 -41.54
N ASN A 267 59.88 34.54 -41.71
CA ASN A 267 58.80 33.56 -41.95
C ASN A 267 57.84 33.45 -40.76
N TRP A 268 58.35 33.50 -39.51
CA TRP A 268 57.52 33.47 -38.31
C TRP A 268 56.68 34.74 -38.13
N GLU A 269 57.22 35.91 -38.48
CA GLU A 269 56.46 37.18 -38.49
C GLU A 269 55.33 37.16 -39.53
N GLU A 270 55.61 36.65 -40.73
CA GLU A 270 54.60 36.46 -41.78
C GLU A 270 53.54 35.45 -41.33
N TYR A 271 53.94 34.31 -40.76
CA TYR A 271 53.03 33.32 -40.19
C TYR A 271 52.13 33.93 -39.10
N ARG A 272 52.69 34.69 -38.15
CA ARG A 272 51.90 35.34 -37.08
C ARG A 272 50.88 36.31 -37.67
N LEU A 273 51.27 37.09 -38.67
CA LEU A 273 50.38 38.01 -39.37
C LEU A 273 49.27 37.24 -40.11
N ALA A 274 49.62 36.15 -40.81
CA ALA A 274 48.66 35.28 -41.49
C ALA A 274 47.64 34.69 -40.51
N VAL A 275 48.10 34.13 -39.38
CA VAL A 275 47.23 33.61 -38.31
C VAL A 275 46.33 34.71 -37.75
N SER A 276 46.84 35.92 -37.54
CA SER A 276 46.05 37.04 -37.01
C SER A 276 44.88 37.46 -37.93
N ARG A 277 45.01 37.21 -39.24
CA ARG A 277 44.01 37.53 -40.27
C ARG A 277 42.98 36.42 -40.49
N VAL A 278 43.17 35.23 -39.93
CA VAL A 278 42.19 34.13 -40.01
C VAL A 278 40.86 34.58 -39.41
N ASN A 279 39.78 34.43 -40.20
CA ASN A 279 38.42 34.69 -39.74
C ASN A 279 37.87 33.46 -38.99
N THR A 280 37.70 33.58 -37.68
CA THR A 280 37.21 32.51 -36.80
C THR A 280 35.70 32.29 -36.87
N THR A 281 34.97 33.14 -37.58
CA THR A 281 33.53 32.94 -37.84
C THR A 281 33.24 32.08 -39.08
N SER A 282 34.28 31.69 -39.83
CA SER A 282 34.13 30.80 -40.99
C SER A 282 33.83 29.37 -40.52
N THR A 283 32.97 28.67 -41.26
CA THR A 283 32.70 27.24 -41.03
C THR A 283 33.84 26.34 -41.51
N ASP A 284 34.64 26.80 -42.47
CA ASP A 284 35.81 26.10 -42.98
C ASP A 284 37.05 26.97 -42.76
N ILE A 285 37.77 26.68 -41.68
CA ILE A 285 38.96 27.43 -41.27
C ILE A 285 40.19 26.63 -41.66
N VAL A 286 40.97 27.16 -42.60
CA VAL A 286 42.30 26.66 -42.93
C VAL A 286 43.34 27.45 -42.13
N TRP A 287 44.02 26.77 -41.20
CA TRP A 287 45.10 27.37 -40.44
C TRP A 287 46.37 27.46 -41.28
N PRO A 288 47.11 28.59 -41.25
CA PRO A 288 48.42 28.67 -41.88
C PRO A 288 49.37 27.58 -41.38
N GLU A 289 50.26 27.11 -42.24
CA GLU A 289 51.30 26.14 -41.86
C GLU A 289 52.46 26.85 -41.17
N LYS A 290 53.05 26.19 -40.17
CA LYS A 290 54.18 26.73 -39.43
C LYS A 290 55.45 26.70 -40.31
N PRO A 291 56.32 27.73 -40.21
CA PRO A 291 57.64 27.75 -40.87
C PRO A 291 58.58 26.63 -40.42
#